data_AF-A0AAJ4ZFE1-F1
#
_entry.id   AF-A0AAJ4ZFE1-F1
#
_cell.length_a   1.000
_cell.length_b   1.000
_cell.length_c   1.000
_cell.angle_alpha   90.00
_cell.angle_beta   90.00
_cell.angle_gamma   90.00
#
_symmetry.space_group_name_H-M   'P 1'
#
loop_
_entity.id
_entity.type
_entity.pdbx_description
1 polymer ?
#
loop_
_entity_poly.entity_id
_entity_poly.type
_entity_poly.pdbx_seq_one_letter_code
_entity_poly.pdbx_strand_id
1 'polypeptide(L)'
;MSEKKKSVDGDNETIHPHTLDQVPNVTTGYPPAAAFYEGKIYLAYVPKGDQFSGQIWTTNFDGTNWSQPVQLSFPSNAFNPALVVWQGLLLCAADCGGQAWYMTFDGNIWWAPGQVIPNSPSFSSNPALAANSTTLYVAYLTDEGGDVSYQTFDGTNWSQPAPTHVVTTAGGVGLAADPYGNVYLAYQSVDSQLIPNGQIWYTTLNGKNWSAPAQIPNAPIFSEPALAFYNETLYCLHLRFPGNNGSKLWYLGYVAGVWSGDTPVSTSTASYQSPAIAPVLANFANRGPGLYFFITTTGDHVSYFYQ
;
A
#
# COMPACT_ATOMS: atom_id res chain seq x y z
N MET A 1 -61.98 20.62 -16.04
CA MET A 1 -61.30 19.35 -15.74
C MET A 1 -59.92 19.40 -16.37
N SER A 2 -58.86 19.52 -15.57
CA SER A 2 -57.47 19.26 -15.98
C SER A 2 -56.62 19.25 -14.72
N GLU A 3 -56.29 18.06 -14.25
CA GLU A 3 -55.39 17.81 -13.12
C GLU A 3 -53.96 18.26 -13.46
N LYS A 4 -53.30 18.93 -12.50
CA LYS A 4 -51.85 19.14 -12.53
C LYS A 4 -51.17 17.85 -12.03
N LYS A 5 -50.50 17.12 -12.94
CA LYS A 5 -49.47 16.16 -12.56
C LYS A 5 -48.22 16.93 -12.11
N LYS A 6 -47.84 16.77 -10.84
CA LYS A 6 -46.48 17.06 -10.38
C LYS A 6 -45.56 16.01 -11.01
N SER A 7 -44.55 16.45 -11.78
CA SER A 7 -43.40 15.60 -12.07
C SER A 7 -42.58 15.47 -10.79
N VAL A 8 -42.24 14.23 -10.46
CA VAL A 8 -41.22 13.89 -9.47
C VAL A 8 -39.92 13.93 -10.25
N ASP A 9 -39.15 15.00 -10.07
CA ASP A 9 -37.74 14.98 -10.45
C ASP A 9 -37.03 14.10 -9.43
N GLY A 10 -36.60 12.92 -9.87
CA GLY A 10 -35.64 12.11 -9.14
C GLY A 10 -34.29 12.77 -9.30
N ASP A 11 -33.71 13.19 -8.18
CA ASP A 11 -32.32 13.63 -8.08
C ASP A 11 -31.40 12.48 -8.51
N ASN A 12 -31.06 12.43 -9.80
CA ASN A 12 -29.85 11.78 -10.26
C ASN A 12 -28.69 12.68 -9.82
N GLU A 13 -28.18 12.47 -8.59
CA GLU A 13 -26.87 12.96 -8.22
C GLU A 13 -25.86 12.40 -9.23
N THR A 14 -25.43 13.27 -10.14
CA THR A 14 -24.31 13.04 -11.05
C THR A 14 -23.09 12.73 -10.20
N ILE A 15 -22.69 11.45 -10.17
CA ILE A 15 -21.42 11.00 -9.60
C ILE A 15 -20.31 11.73 -10.36
N HIS A 16 -19.66 12.69 -9.71
CA HIS A 16 -18.55 13.42 -10.31
C HIS A 16 -17.39 12.45 -10.58
N PRO A 17 -16.92 12.32 -11.83
CA PRO A 17 -15.77 11.50 -12.14
C PRO A 17 -14.49 12.14 -11.57
N HIS A 18 -13.62 11.32 -11.00
CA HIS A 18 -12.17 11.56 -10.99
C HIS A 18 -11.63 12.82 -10.28
N THR A 19 -12.24 13.31 -9.20
CA THR A 19 -11.59 14.36 -8.39
C THR A 19 -10.51 13.77 -7.50
N LEU A 20 -9.31 14.36 -7.60
CA LEU A 20 -8.24 14.17 -6.64
C LEU A 20 -8.66 14.89 -5.35
N ASP A 21 -9.15 14.14 -4.37
CA ASP A 21 -9.60 14.66 -3.09
C ASP A 21 -8.42 14.71 -2.12
N GLN A 22 -8.29 15.77 -1.33
CA GLN A 22 -7.24 15.85 -0.31
C GLN A 22 -7.68 15.19 0.99
N VAL A 23 -6.75 14.52 1.66
CA VAL A 23 -6.93 14.07 3.04
C VAL A 23 -6.74 15.30 3.95
N PRO A 24 -7.77 15.75 4.68
CA PRO A 24 -7.71 17.00 5.41
C PRO A 24 -6.68 16.92 6.54
N ASN A 25 -5.86 17.98 6.68
CA ASN A 25 -4.85 18.11 7.73
C ASN A 25 -3.80 16.98 7.78
N VAL A 26 -3.61 16.26 6.68
CA VAL A 26 -2.57 15.24 6.55
C VAL A 26 -1.45 15.75 5.66
N THR A 27 -0.29 15.97 6.27
CA THR A 27 0.96 16.27 5.57
C THR A 27 2.05 15.30 6.00
N THR A 28 2.82 14.79 5.03
CA THR A 28 3.87 13.82 5.25
C THR A 28 4.97 13.94 4.19
N GLY A 29 6.21 13.74 4.60
CA GLY A 29 7.36 13.60 3.69
C GLY A 29 7.75 12.14 3.42
N TYR A 30 6.88 11.19 3.77
CA TYR A 30 7.12 9.75 3.69
C TYR A 30 5.99 9.05 2.92
N PRO A 31 6.21 7.81 2.43
CA PRO A 31 5.14 7.02 1.86
C PRO A 31 4.02 6.74 2.89
N PRO A 32 2.75 6.99 2.54
CA PRO A 32 1.63 6.56 3.37
C PRO A 32 1.32 5.08 3.14
N ALA A 33 0.50 4.49 4.02
CA ALA A 33 -0.11 3.19 3.81
C ALA A 33 -1.63 3.26 3.98
N ALA A 34 -2.37 2.45 3.22
CA ALA A 34 -3.82 2.45 3.23
C ALA A 34 -4.40 1.03 3.23
N ALA A 35 -5.51 0.84 3.94
CA ALA A 35 -6.28 -0.41 3.90
C ALA A 35 -7.77 -0.14 4.12
N PHE A 36 -8.63 -0.95 3.51
CA PHE A 36 -10.08 -0.90 3.75
C PHE A 36 -10.46 -1.90 4.85
N TYR A 37 -11.00 -1.41 5.96
CA TYR A 37 -11.35 -2.20 7.14
C TYR A 37 -12.71 -1.75 7.68
N GLU A 38 -13.62 -2.71 7.90
CA GLU A 38 -14.96 -2.49 8.51
C GLU A 38 -15.72 -1.27 7.96
N GLY A 39 -15.78 -1.15 6.63
CA GLY A 39 -16.54 -0.08 5.97
C GLY A 39 -15.83 1.28 5.95
N LYS A 40 -14.53 1.33 6.24
CA LYS A 40 -13.74 2.57 6.25
C LYS A 40 -12.39 2.36 5.58
N ILE A 41 -11.85 3.42 4.99
CA ILE A 41 -10.44 3.42 4.55
C ILE A 41 -9.60 4.00 5.66
N TYR A 42 -8.64 3.23 6.16
CA TYR A 42 -7.64 3.68 7.11
C TYR A 42 -6.39 4.11 6.34
N LEU A 43 -5.85 5.25 6.74
CA LEU A 43 -4.57 5.77 6.28
C LEU A 43 -3.62 5.81 7.49
N ALA A 44 -2.41 5.29 7.33
CA ALA A 44 -1.31 5.45 8.27
C ALA A 44 -0.19 6.26 7.60
N TYR A 45 0.39 7.20 8.35
CA TYR A 45 1.39 8.11 7.82
C TYR A 45 2.29 8.66 8.95
N VAL A 46 3.46 9.18 8.58
CA VAL A 46 4.35 9.92 9.47
C VAL A 46 4.08 11.41 9.28
N PRO A 47 3.51 12.14 10.26
CA PRO A 47 3.21 13.56 10.08
C PRO A 47 4.47 14.39 9.88
N LYS A 48 4.35 15.46 9.08
CA LYS A 48 5.44 16.42 8.90
C LYS A 48 5.60 17.33 10.13
N GLY A 49 6.84 17.47 10.61
CA GLY A 49 7.24 18.41 11.67
C GLY A 49 8.07 17.74 12.76
N ASP A 50 9.05 18.47 13.30
CA ASP A 50 10.05 17.91 14.24
C ASP A 50 9.41 17.32 15.50
N GLN A 51 8.30 17.89 15.98
CA GLN A 51 7.55 17.38 17.12
C GLN A 51 6.86 16.02 16.88
N PHE A 52 6.75 15.59 15.62
CA PHE A 52 6.14 14.32 15.21
C PHE A 52 7.17 13.30 14.73
N SER A 53 8.48 13.64 14.78
CA SER A 53 9.53 12.73 14.34
C SER A 53 9.47 11.40 15.10
N GLY A 54 9.53 10.29 14.37
CA GLY A 54 9.44 8.95 14.93
C GLY A 54 8.04 8.55 15.41
N GLN A 55 6.99 9.19 14.91
CA GLN A 55 5.60 8.87 15.22
C GLN A 55 4.83 8.50 13.97
N ILE A 56 4.03 7.44 14.07
CA ILE A 56 3.03 7.10 13.07
C ILE A 56 1.67 7.53 13.59
N TRP A 57 0.87 8.13 12.72
CA TRP A 57 -0.48 8.56 13.00
C TRP A 57 -1.44 7.88 12.01
N THR A 58 -2.70 7.74 12.42
CA THR A 58 -3.75 7.20 11.57
C THR A 58 -4.98 8.09 11.55
N THR A 59 -5.65 8.12 10.41
CA THR A 59 -6.99 8.68 10.23
C THR A 59 -7.81 7.72 9.36
N ASN A 60 -9.14 7.77 9.44
CA ASN A 60 -10.01 6.95 8.62
C ASN A 60 -11.08 7.78 7.90
N PHE A 61 -11.45 7.32 6.71
CA PHE A 61 -12.55 7.84 5.91
C PHE A 61 -13.74 6.89 5.98
N ASP A 62 -14.90 7.40 6.40
CA ASP A 62 -16.15 6.62 6.53
C ASP A 62 -17.01 6.62 5.26
N GLY A 63 -16.49 7.20 4.17
CA GLY A 63 -17.20 7.38 2.91
C GLY A 63 -17.80 8.78 2.76
N THR A 64 -17.84 9.57 3.83
CA THR A 64 -18.29 10.96 3.82
C THR A 64 -17.27 11.90 4.47
N ASN A 65 -16.72 11.53 5.63
CA ASN A 65 -15.85 12.36 6.44
C ASN A 65 -14.56 11.62 6.81
N TRP A 66 -13.49 12.39 6.97
CA TRP A 66 -12.26 11.93 7.60
C TRP A 66 -12.32 12.15 9.11
N SER A 67 -11.87 11.16 9.88
CA SER A 67 -11.76 11.26 11.33
C SER A 67 -10.62 12.20 11.73
N GLN A 68 -10.65 12.67 12.98
CA GLN A 68 -9.47 13.29 13.56
C GLN A 68 -8.31 12.27 13.59
N PRO A 69 -7.07 12.70 13.27
CA PRO A 69 -5.91 11.83 13.39
C PRO A 69 -5.64 11.39 14.82
N VAL A 70 -5.20 10.14 14.99
CA VAL A 70 -4.82 9.54 16.26
C VAL A 70 -3.41 8.97 16.14
N GLN A 71 -2.56 9.25 17.12
CA GLN A 71 -1.21 8.68 17.18
C GLN A 71 -1.26 7.17 17.48
N LEU A 72 -0.44 6.41 16.77
CA LEU A 72 -0.19 5.01 17.01
C LEU A 72 0.95 4.84 18.03
N SER A 73 0.69 4.08 19.10
CA SER A 73 1.59 3.93 20.26
C SER A 73 2.72 2.91 20.07
N PHE A 74 3.55 3.13 19.04
CA PHE A 74 4.83 2.43 18.88
C PHE A 74 5.87 2.90 19.94
N PRO A 75 6.88 2.08 20.29
CA PRO A 75 7.79 2.36 21.39
C PRO A 75 8.68 3.60 21.20
N SER A 76 9.09 3.94 19.98
CA SER A 76 9.71 5.21 19.54
C SER A 76 10.35 5.03 18.15
N ASN A 77 10.70 6.15 17.48
CA ASN A 77 11.39 6.15 16.18
C ASN A 77 10.66 5.35 15.10
N ALA A 78 9.32 5.42 15.11
CA ALA A 78 8.47 4.69 14.21
C ALA A 78 8.34 5.41 12.86
N PHE A 79 8.69 4.72 11.78
CA PHE A 79 8.58 5.20 10.40
C PHE A 79 8.03 4.11 9.49
N ASN A 80 7.75 4.52 8.24
CA ASN A 80 7.43 3.62 7.14
C ASN A 80 6.26 2.66 7.46
N PRO A 81 5.05 3.20 7.70
CA PRO A 81 3.89 2.37 8.01
C PRO A 81 3.53 1.46 6.83
N ALA A 82 3.01 0.28 7.14
CA ALA A 82 2.33 -0.61 6.21
C ALA A 82 1.02 -1.11 6.84
N LEU A 83 -0.07 -1.17 6.06
CA LEU A 83 -1.39 -1.60 6.52
C LEU A 83 -1.89 -2.81 5.76
N VAL A 84 -2.53 -3.74 6.47
CA VAL A 84 -3.25 -4.87 5.87
C VAL A 84 -4.40 -5.33 6.77
N VAL A 85 -5.42 -5.93 6.18
CA VAL A 85 -6.48 -6.61 6.95
C VAL A 85 -6.24 -8.11 6.95
N TRP A 86 -6.29 -8.72 8.13
CA TRP A 86 -6.13 -10.15 8.29
C TRP A 86 -6.98 -10.69 9.43
N GLN A 87 -7.77 -11.73 9.16
CA GLN A 87 -8.68 -12.37 10.13
C GLN A 87 -9.55 -11.40 10.93
N GLY A 88 -10.10 -10.37 10.27
CA GLY A 88 -10.97 -9.40 10.92
C GLY A 88 -10.25 -8.40 11.82
N LEU A 89 -8.93 -8.28 11.69
CA LEU A 89 -8.13 -7.23 12.32
C LEU A 89 -7.48 -6.36 11.26
N LEU A 90 -7.39 -5.06 11.51
CA LEU A 90 -6.49 -4.17 10.78
C LEU A 90 -5.12 -4.23 11.46
N LEU A 91 -4.07 -4.43 10.68
CA LEU A 91 -2.70 -4.56 11.16
C LEU A 91 -1.87 -3.40 10.62
N CYS A 92 -1.06 -2.78 11.47
CA CYS A 92 -0.04 -1.80 11.08
C CYS A 92 1.34 -2.33 11.45
N ALA A 93 2.22 -2.49 10.46
CA ALA A 93 3.65 -2.72 10.69
C ALA A 93 4.45 -1.44 10.48
N ALA A 94 5.61 -1.34 11.10
CA ALA A 94 6.49 -0.18 11.04
C ALA A 94 7.95 -0.58 11.30
N ASP A 95 8.86 0.23 10.78
CA ASP A 95 10.24 0.28 11.27
C ASP A 95 10.28 1.10 12.56
N CYS A 96 10.87 0.55 13.62
CA CYS A 96 11.21 1.28 14.86
C CYS A 96 12.71 1.17 15.14
N GLY A 97 13.52 1.96 14.42
CA GLY A 97 14.96 2.04 14.64
C GLY A 97 15.75 0.83 14.12
N GLY A 98 15.39 0.31 12.94
CA GLY A 98 15.99 -0.87 12.33
C GLY A 98 15.32 -2.19 12.69
N GLN A 99 14.20 -2.16 13.43
CA GLN A 99 13.52 -3.34 13.95
C GLN A 99 12.04 -3.27 13.58
N ALA A 100 11.47 -4.38 13.13
CA ALA A 100 10.08 -4.42 12.73
C ALA A 100 9.18 -4.56 13.96
N TRP A 101 8.14 -3.74 14.03
CA TRP A 101 7.08 -3.81 15.03
C TRP A 101 5.72 -3.83 14.34
N TYR A 102 4.72 -4.33 15.05
CA TYR A 102 3.34 -4.32 14.59
C TYR A 102 2.33 -3.98 15.68
N MET A 103 1.17 -3.49 15.28
CA MET A 103 -0.03 -3.32 16.10
C MET A 103 -1.26 -3.83 15.37
N THR A 104 -2.24 -4.29 16.12
CA THR A 104 -3.54 -4.72 15.63
C THR A 104 -4.64 -3.78 16.10
N PHE A 105 -5.70 -3.68 15.31
CA PHE A 105 -6.91 -2.92 15.59
C PHE A 105 -8.14 -3.79 15.32
N ASP A 106 -9.04 -3.85 16.29
CA ASP A 106 -10.22 -4.71 16.30
C ASP A 106 -11.53 -3.98 15.97
N GLY A 107 -11.45 -2.76 15.43
CA GLY A 107 -12.62 -1.90 15.23
C GLY A 107 -12.85 -0.88 16.35
N ASN A 108 -12.31 -1.13 17.54
CA ASN A 108 -12.49 -0.27 18.71
C ASN A 108 -11.17 0.30 19.21
N ILE A 109 -10.16 -0.55 19.43
CA ILE A 109 -8.90 -0.16 20.05
C ILE A 109 -7.70 -0.67 19.26
N TRP A 110 -6.65 0.16 19.19
CA TRP A 110 -5.33 -0.29 18.78
C TRP A 110 -4.67 -0.95 19.97
N TRP A 111 -4.27 -2.21 19.84
CA TRP A 111 -3.62 -2.96 20.90
C TRP A 111 -2.20 -2.43 21.10
N ALA A 112 -1.99 -1.75 22.23
CA ALA A 112 -0.79 -1.00 22.54
C ALA A 112 -0.12 -1.47 23.85
N PRO A 113 1.20 -1.29 24.02
CA PRO A 113 2.13 -0.79 22.99
C PRO A 113 2.30 -1.79 21.84
N GLY A 114 2.86 -1.34 20.72
CA GLY A 114 3.21 -2.24 19.62
C GLY A 114 4.05 -3.43 20.07
N GLN A 115 4.01 -4.50 19.30
CA GLN A 115 4.76 -5.72 19.54
C GLN A 115 5.91 -5.86 18.54
N VAL A 116 7.06 -6.34 19.00
CA VAL A 116 8.18 -6.63 18.12
C VAL A 116 7.87 -7.83 17.22
N ILE A 117 8.28 -7.78 15.96
CA ILE A 117 8.34 -8.98 15.10
C ILE A 117 9.68 -9.68 15.40
N PRO A 118 9.68 -10.85 16.07
CA PRO A 118 10.90 -11.47 16.55
C PRO A 118 11.88 -11.76 15.42
N ASN A 119 13.16 -11.45 15.66
CA ASN A 119 14.28 -11.71 14.76
C ASN A 119 14.16 -11.09 13.37
N SER A 120 13.33 -10.04 13.17
CA SER A 120 13.32 -9.35 11.88
C SER A 120 14.75 -8.88 11.53
N PRO A 121 15.13 -8.91 10.24
CA PRO A 121 16.40 -8.33 9.82
C PRO A 121 16.44 -6.83 10.13
N SER A 122 17.64 -6.23 10.10
CA SER A 122 17.77 -4.77 10.07
C SER A 122 17.29 -4.22 8.73
N PHE A 123 16.47 -3.19 8.77
CA PHE A 123 15.97 -2.49 7.59
C PHE A 123 15.63 -1.05 7.93
N SER A 124 15.74 -0.16 6.94
CA SER A 124 15.40 1.26 7.05
C SER A 124 14.38 1.73 6.01
N SER A 125 13.80 0.79 5.25
CA SER A 125 12.78 1.02 4.23
C SER A 125 11.37 0.75 4.75
N ASN A 126 10.35 0.94 3.90
CA ASN A 126 9.02 0.43 4.15
C ASN A 126 9.02 -1.11 4.19
N PRO A 127 8.40 -1.72 5.22
CA PRO A 127 8.01 -3.11 5.15
C PRO A 127 6.79 -3.23 4.23
N ALA A 128 6.63 -4.35 3.56
CA ALA A 128 5.44 -4.64 2.76
C ALA A 128 4.61 -5.74 3.42
N LEU A 129 3.30 -5.53 3.53
CA LEU A 129 2.38 -6.49 4.13
C LEU A 129 1.43 -7.07 3.08
N ALA A 130 1.15 -8.36 3.23
CA ALA A 130 0.10 -9.05 2.48
C ALA A 130 -0.52 -10.12 3.37
N ALA A 131 -1.76 -10.49 3.10
CA ALA A 131 -2.41 -11.52 3.88
C ALA A 131 -3.37 -12.36 3.03
N ASN A 132 -3.36 -13.67 3.25
CA ASN A 132 -4.40 -14.58 2.77
C ASN A 132 -5.27 -15.03 3.95
N SER A 133 -6.19 -15.97 3.71
CA SER A 133 -7.14 -16.42 4.74
C SER A 133 -6.50 -16.99 6.01
N THR A 134 -5.28 -17.51 5.94
CA THR A 134 -4.63 -18.22 7.05
C THR A 134 -3.31 -17.62 7.49
N THR A 135 -2.72 -16.74 6.70
CA THR A 135 -1.32 -16.32 6.90
C THR A 135 -1.15 -14.85 6.54
N LEU A 136 -0.52 -14.13 7.46
CA LEU A 136 0.01 -12.78 7.24
C LEU A 136 1.47 -12.89 6.82
N TYR A 137 1.88 -12.07 5.86
CA TYR A 137 3.23 -11.99 5.33
C TYR A 137 3.77 -10.57 5.52
N VAL A 138 5.04 -10.49 5.88
CA VAL A 138 5.81 -9.25 5.89
C VAL A 138 7.09 -9.46 5.09
N ALA A 139 7.44 -8.51 4.23
CA ALA A 139 8.69 -8.49 3.49
C ALA A 139 9.48 -7.22 3.82
N TYR A 140 10.81 -7.35 3.82
CA TYR A 140 11.76 -6.30 4.17
C TYR A 140 12.85 -6.22 3.11
N LEU A 141 13.19 -5.01 2.67
CA LEU A 141 14.47 -4.74 2.02
C LEU A 141 15.53 -4.60 3.12
N THR A 142 16.51 -5.49 3.16
CA THR A 142 17.49 -5.52 4.25
C THR A 142 18.57 -4.46 4.04
N ASP A 143 19.02 -3.82 5.12
CA ASP A 143 20.11 -2.83 5.06
C ASP A 143 21.43 -3.48 4.59
N GLU A 144 21.59 -4.78 4.86
CA GLU A 144 22.72 -5.58 4.40
C GLU A 144 22.46 -6.12 2.99
N GLY A 145 23.25 -5.68 2.01
CA GLY A 145 23.27 -6.22 0.65
C GLY A 145 22.12 -5.82 -0.28
N GLY A 146 21.05 -5.22 0.24
CA GLY A 146 19.83 -4.91 -0.53
C GLY A 146 19.07 -6.17 -0.96
N ASP A 147 19.20 -7.24 -0.18
CA ASP A 147 18.41 -8.45 -0.31
C ASP A 147 16.99 -8.24 0.23
N VAL A 148 16.08 -9.14 -0.12
CA VAL A 148 14.71 -9.11 0.38
C VAL A 148 14.44 -10.36 1.20
N SER A 149 14.10 -10.17 2.46
CA SER A 149 13.70 -11.22 3.40
C SER A 149 12.22 -11.12 3.72
N TYR A 150 11.60 -12.25 4.09
CA TYR A 150 10.20 -12.28 4.51
C TYR A 150 10.00 -13.12 5.77
N GLN A 151 8.92 -12.84 6.49
CA GLN A 151 8.41 -13.64 7.61
C GLN A 151 6.91 -13.85 7.46
N THR A 152 6.40 -14.91 8.08
CA THR A 152 4.97 -15.22 8.13
C THR A 152 4.45 -15.24 9.55
N PHE A 153 3.20 -14.85 9.75
CA PHE A 153 2.48 -14.95 11.02
C PHE A 153 1.25 -15.83 10.87
N ASP A 154 1.10 -16.81 11.76
CA ASP A 154 0.01 -17.80 11.78
C ASP A 154 -1.15 -17.41 12.73
N GLY A 155 -1.04 -16.26 13.41
CA GLY A 155 -1.98 -15.79 14.43
C GLY A 155 -1.47 -15.94 15.85
N THR A 156 -0.40 -16.72 16.03
CA THR A 156 0.25 -16.92 17.34
C THR A 156 1.75 -16.65 17.24
N ASN A 157 2.42 -17.12 16.20
CA ASN A 157 3.87 -17.11 16.07
C ASN A 157 4.31 -16.51 14.74
N TRP A 158 5.40 -15.73 14.81
CA TRP A 158 6.17 -15.33 13.64
C TRP A 158 7.17 -16.42 13.28
N SER A 159 7.33 -16.70 11.99
CA SER A 159 8.40 -17.54 11.48
C SER A 159 9.77 -16.88 11.68
N GLN A 160 10.84 -17.67 11.56
CA GLN A 160 12.17 -17.10 11.33
C GLN A 160 12.19 -16.37 9.97
N PRO A 161 13.04 -15.34 9.80
CA PRO A 161 13.28 -14.73 8.50
C PRO A 161 13.75 -15.76 7.48
N ALA A 162 13.18 -15.70 6.29
CA ALA A 162 13.60 -16.51 5.16
C ALA A 162 13.93 -15.60 3.97
N PRO A 163 14.93 -15.96 3.15
CA PRO A 163 15.24 -15.19 1.95
C PRO A 163 14.10 -15.34 0.94
N THR A 164 13.89 -14.31 0.14
CA THR A 164 13.13 -14.40 -1.09
C THR A 164 14.04 -14.77 -2.25
N HIS A 165 13.49 -15.12 -3.41
CA HIS A 165 14.27 -15.21 -4.64
C HIS A 165 14.30 -13.84 -5.30
N VAL A 166 15.16 -12.95 -4.83
CA VAL A 166 15.51 -11.70 -5.51
C VAL A 166 16.94 -11.86 -6.03
N VAL A 167 17.17 -11.51 -7.30
CA VAL A 167 18.42 -11.83 -8.02
C VAL A 167 19.36 -10.63 -8.16
N THR A 168 19.01 -9.48 -7.58
CA THR A 168 19.78 -8.23 -7.63
C THR A 168 19.58 -7.40 -6.36
N THR A 169 20.33 -6.33 -6.20
CA THR A 169 19.96 -5.26 -5.27
C THR A 169 18.57 -4.76 -5.62
N ALA A 170 17.66 -4.77 -4.64
CA ALA A 170 16.31 -4.26 -4.80
C ALA A 170 16.21 -2.82 -4.27
N GLY A 171 15.28 -2.06 -4.86
CA GLY A 171 14.70 -0.89 -4.21
C GLY A 171 13.54 -1.33 -3.31
N GLY A 172 12.72 -0.38 -2.85
CA GLY A 172 11.55 -0.70 -2.03
C GLY A 172 10.65 -1.77 -2.66
N VAL A 173 9.93 -2.50 -1.81
CA VAL A 173 9.19 -3.71 -2.15
C VAL A 173 7.68 -3.53 -1.96
N GLY A 174 6.89 -4.10 -2.86
CA GLY A 174 5.44 -4.22 -2.71
C GLY A 174 5.05 -5.69 -2.52
N LEU A 175 4.03 -5.94 -1.70
CA LEU A 175 3.54 -7.29 -1.42
C LEU A 175 2.01 -7.32 -1.54
N ALA A 176 1.47 -8.35 -2.18
CA ALA A 176 0.04 -8.63 -2.16
C ALA A 176 -0.19 -10.14 -2.20
N ALA A 177 -1.32 -10.60 -1.64
CA ALA A 177 -1.71 -11.99 -1.70
C ALA A 177 -3.07 -12.10 -2.40
N ASP A 178 -3.26 -13.16 -3.16
CA ASP A 178 -4.57 -13.50 -3.69
C ASP A 178 -5.35 -14.43 -2.74
N PRO A 179 -6.67 -14.54 -2.88
CA PRO A 179 -7.49 -15.46 -2.10
C PRO A 179 -7.13 -16.95 -2.29
N TYR A 180 -6.36 -17.29 -3.31
CA TYR A 180 -5.95 -18.65 -3.64
C TYR A 180 -4.65 -19.07 -2.94
N GLY A 181 -4.03 -18.15 -2.19
CA GLY A 181 -2.83 -18.41 -1.39
C GLY A 181 -1.52 -18.10 -2.12
N ASN A 182 -1.55 -17.51 -3.31
CA ASN A 182 -0.33 -17.00 -3.93
C ASN A 182 0.02 -15.64 -3.31
N VAL A 183 1.31 -15.42 -3.08
CA VAL A 183 1.84 -14.13 -2.65
C VAL A 183 2.76 -13.59 -3.74
N TYR A 184 2.56 -12.34 -4.10
CA TYR A 184 3.30 -11.64 -5.14
C TYR A 184 4.15 -10.57 -4.48
N LEU A 185 5.44 -10.57 -4.80
CA LEU A 185 6.39 -9.56 -4.38
C LEU A 185 6.89 -8.84 -5.62
N ALA A 186 6.75 -7.52 -5.65
CA ALA A 186 7.32 -6.67 -6.70
C ALA A 186 8.36 -5.73 -6.12
N TYR A 187 9.37 -5.39 -6.91
CA TYR A 187 10.47 -4.54 -6.46
C TYR A 187 11.08 -3.78 -7.64
N GLN A 188 11.73 -2.66 -7.35
CA GLN A 188 12.55 -1.94 -8.32
C GLN A 188 13.92 -2.63 -8.45
N SER A 189 14.37 -2.90 -9.68
CA SER A 189 15.77 -3.29 -9.91
C SER A 189 16.70 -2.11 -9.64
N VAL A 190 17.66 -2.28 -8.74
CA VAL A 190 18.70 -1.30 -8.43
C VAL A 190 20.05 -1.87 -8.86
N ASP A 191 20.83 -1.05 -9.56
CA ASP A 191 22.22 -1.29 -9.97
C ASP A 191 22.59 -2.76 -10.24
N SER A 192 22.24 -3.23 -11.44
CA SER A 192 22.66 -4.55 -11.90
C SER A 192 23.41 -4.45 -13.21
N GLN A 193 24.60 -5.07 -13.27
CA GLN A 193 25.32 -5.29 -14.53
C GLN A 193 24.59 -6.28 -15.44
N LEU A 194 23.60 -7.02 -14.91
CA LEU A 194 22.89 -8.09 -15.60
C LEU A 194 21.49 -7.67 -16.09
N ILE A 195 20.87 -6.65 -15.50
CA ILE A 195 19.52 -6.19 -15.84
C ILE A 195 19.43 -4.65 -15.83
N PRO A 196 18.55 -4.03 -16.65
CA PRO A 196 18.37 -2.58 -16.63
C PRO A 196 17.91 -2.08 -15.25
N ASN A 197 18.54 -1.00 -14.77
CA ASN A 197 18.15 -0.29 -13.55
C ASN A 197 16.80 0.42 -13.73
N GLY A 198 16.02 0.52 -12.67
CA GLY A 198 14.76 1.28 -12.64
C GLY A 198 13.62 0.57 -13.36
N GLN A 199 13.58 -0.76 -13.33
CA GLN A 199 12.50 -1.59 -13.88
C GLN A 199 11.77 -2.31 -12.76
N ILE A 200 10.49 -2.61 -12.96
CA ILE A 200 9.74 -3.46 -12.01
C ILE A 200 10.07 -4.93 -12.30
N TRP A 201 10.45 -5.63 -11.25
CA TRP A 201 10.60 -7.07 -11.22
C TRP A 201 9.63 -7.68 -10.22
N TYR A 202 9.28 -8.94 -10.40
CA TYR A 202 8.41 -9.65 -9.48
C TYR A 202 8.80 -11.11 -9.32
N THR A 203 8.46 -11.67 -8.17
CA THR A 203 8.51 -13.10 -7.86
C THR A 203 7.23 -13.51 -7.14
N THR A 204 6.85 -14.79 -7.27
CA THR A 204 5.61 -15.33 -6.68
C THR A 204 5.93 -16.48 -5.75
N LEU A 205 5.37 -16.46 -4.55
CA LEU A 205 5.35 -17.58 -3.62
C LEU A 205 4.08 -18.39 -3.85
N ASN A 206 4.22 -19.64 -4.29
CA ASN A 206 3.12 -20.60 -4.40
C ASN A 206 3.40 -21.78 -3.47
N GLY A 207 2.70 -21.81 -2.34
CA GLY A 207 2.90 -22.82 -1.28
C GLY A 207 4.19 -22.58 -0.48
N LYS A 208 5.35 -23.03 -0.98
CA LYS A 208 6.62 -23.02 -0.20
C LYS A 208 7.80 -22.32 -0.85
N ASN A 209 7.83 -22.22 -2.18
CA ASN A 209 9.00 -21.71 -2.90
C ASN A 209 8.63 -20.46 -3.70
N TRP A 210 9.52 -19.48 -3.66
CA TRP A 210 9.48 -18.33 -4.55
C TRP A 210 9.88 -18.76 -5.97
N SER A 211 9.16 -18.25 -6.97
CA SER A 211 9.54 -18.42 -8.37
C SER A 211 10.86 -17.70 -8.68
N ALA A 212 11.48 -18.02 -9.81
CA ALA A 212 12.52 -17.17 -10.34
C ALA A 212 11.96 -15.76 -10.62
N PRO A 213 12.74 -14.68 -10.39
CA PRO A 213 12.33 -13.33 -10.76
C PRO A 213 12.04 -13.18 -12.24
N ALA A 214 11.01 -12.39 -12.54
CA ALA A 214 10.67 -11.99 -13.89
C ALA A 214 10.53 -10.46 -13.96
N GLN A 215 11.03 -9.87 -15.05
CA GLN A 215 10.82 -8.46 -15.34
C GLN A 215 9.38 -8.24 -15.81
N ILE A 216 8.76 -7.15 -15.37
CA ILE A 216 7.55 -6.62 -16.00
C ILE A 216 7.97 -5.80 -17.23
N PRO A 217 7.57 -6.20 -18.45
CA PRO A 217 8.00 -5.50 -19.66
C PRO A 217 7.52 -4.04 -19.71
N ASN A 218 8.42 -3.13 -20.09
CA ASN A 218 8.12 -1.71 -20.32
C ASN A 218 7.51 -0.96 -19.10
N ALA A 219 7.85 -1.37 -17.88
CA ALA A 219 7.40 -0.74 -16.65
C ALA A 219 8.59 -0.09 -15.91
N PRO A 220 9.02 1.12 -16.32
CA PRO A 220 10.05 1.86 -15.60
C PRO A 220 9.45 2.45 -14.31
N ILE A 221 10.23 2.38 -13.24
CA ILE A 221 9.79 2.76 -11.90
C ILE A 221 10.83 3.65 -11.22
N PHE A 222 10.33 4.62 -10.44
CA PHE A 222 11.12 5.59 -9.69
C PHE A 222 11.21 5.28 -8.19
N SER A 223 10.14 4.75 -7.59
CA SER A 223 10.02 4.49 -6.14
C SER A 223 9.50 3.07 -5.88
N GLU A 224 9.23 2.72 -4.62
CA GLU A 224 8.61 1.43 -4.27
C GLU A 224 7.23 1.24 -4.95
N PRO A 225 6.93 0.04 -5.48
CA PRO A 225 5.61 -0.29 -6.00
C PRO A 225 4.64 -0.65 -4.87
N ALA A 226 3.37 -0.29 -5.03
CA ALA A 226 2.29 -0.72 -4.16
C ALA A 226 1.45 -1.78 -4.86
N LEU A 227 1.21 -2.92 -4.21
CA LEU A 227 0.44 -4.03 -4.77
C LEU A 227 -0.90 -4.19 -4.07
N ALA A 228 -1.93 -4.56 -4.82
CA ALA A 228 -3.18 -5.07 -4.25
C ALA A 228 -3.83 -6.10 -5.19
N PHE A 229 -4.39 -7.15 -4.62
CA PHE A 229 -5.26 -8.04 -5.37
C PHE A 229 -6.71 -7.56 -5.31
N TYR A 230 -7.34 -7.39 -6.46
CA TYR A 230 -8.72 -6.94 -6.58
C TYR A 230 -9.38 -7.53 -7.82
N ASN A 231 -10.57 -8.11 -7.64
CA ASN A 231 -11.39 -8.65 -8.72
C ASN A 231 -10.59 -9.52 -9.72
N GLU A 232 -9.97 -10.59 -9.21
CA GLU A 232 -9.14 -11.56 -9.98
C GLU A 232 -7.87 -10.99 -10.63
N THR A 233 -7.53 -9.74 -10.33
CA THR A 233 -6.38 -9.03 -10.90
C THR A 233 -5.43 -8.59 -9.79
N LEU A 234 -4.15 -8.89 -9.95
CA LEU A 234 -3.10 -8.25 -9.16
C LEU A 234 -2.79 -6.89 -9.80
N TYR A 235 -3.04 -5.80 -9.09
CA TYR A 235 -2.66 -4.45 -9.50
C TYR A 235 -1.32 -4.08 -8.91
N CYS A 236 -0.46 -3.48 -9.74
CA CYS A 236 0.79 -2.83 -9.34
C CYS A 236 0.66 -1.34 -9.65
N LEU A 237 0.62 -0.53 -8.61
CA LEU A 237 0.62 0.94 -8.65
C LEU A 237 2.05 1.42 -8.40
N HIS A 238 2.57 2.30 -9.25
CA HIS A 238 3.95 2.76 -9.14
C HIS A 238 4.12 4.19 -9.62
N LEU A 239 5.24 4.80 -9.23
CA LEU A 239 5.65 6.10 -9.74
C LEU A 239 6.61 5.93 -10.90
N ARG A 240 6.31 6.60 -12.00
CA ARG A 240 7.20 6.73 -13.15
C ARG A 240 7.70 8.16 -13.25
N PHE A 241 8.97 8.35 -13.61
CA PHE A 241 9.54 9.67 -13.87
C PHE A 241 9.42 10.05 -15.36
N PRO A 242 8.42 10.86 -15.78
CA PRO A 242 8.28 11.28 -17.17
C PRO A 242 9.22 12.44 -17.56
N GLY A 243 10.04 12.96 -16.63
CA GLY A 243 10.90 14.14 -16.85
C GLY A 243 10.69 15.25 -15.80
N ASN A 244 10.79 16.51 -16.22
CA ASN A 244 11.02 17.69 -15.35
C ASN A 244 9.89 18.12 -14.40
N ASN A 245 8.83 17.31 -14.19
CA ASN A 245 7.66 17.71 -13.39
C ASN A 245 7.31 16.70 -12.28
N GLY A 246 8.32 16.04 -11.71
CA GLY A 246 8.16 14.99 -10.69
C GLY A 246 7.57 13.70 -11.25
N SER A 247 7.55 12.65 -10.43
CA SER A 247 7.04 11.35 -10.85
C SER A 247 5.51 11.30 -10.76
N LYS A 248 4.86 10.61 -11.70
CA LYS A 248 3.39 10.47 -11.75
C LYS A 248 2.99 9.03 -11.52
N LEU A 249 1.73 8.81 -11.14
CA LEU A 249 1.20 7.45 -10.93
C LEU A 249 0.90 6.76 -12.24
N TRP A 250 1.28 5.49 -12.27
CA TRP A 250 0.98 4.54 -13.32
C TRP A 250 0.56 3.22 -12.69
N TYR A 251 -0.22 2.44 -13.41
CA TYR A 251 -0.61 1.12 -12.96
C TYR A 251 -0.59 0.11 -14.10
N LEU A 252 -0.48 -1.14 -13.70
CA LEU A 252 -0.58 -2.32 -14.54
C LEU A 252 -1.26 -3.44 -13.74
N GLY A 253 -2.01 -4.27 -14.45
CA GLY A 253 -2.70 -5.43 -13.89
C GLY A 253 -2.08 -6.73 -14.36
N TYR A 254 -2.09 -7.76 -13.52
CA TYR A 254 -1.69 -9.11 -13.85
C TYR A 254 -2.88 -10.05 -13.73
N VAL A 255 -3.21 -10.72 -14.83
CA VAL A 255 -4.31 -11.68 -14.93
C VAL A 255 -3.82 -12.91 -15.67
N ALA A 256 -4.02 -14.08 -15.08
CA ALA A 256 -3.77 -15.37 -15.72
C ALA A 256 -2.38 -15.50 -16.40
N GLY A 257 -1.32 -15.02 -15.74
CA GLY A 257 0.05 -15.13 -16.28
C GLY A 257 0.52 -13.94 -17.12
N VAL A 258 -0.31 -12.93 -17.34
CA VAL A 258 -0.04 -11.85 -18.29
C VAL A 258 -0.21 -10.48 -17.62
N TRP A 259 0.83 -9.65 -17.74
CA TRP A 259 0.76 -8.23 -17.37
C TRP A 259 0.11 -7.41 -18.48
N SER A 260 -0.76 -6.48 -18.11
CA SER A 260 -1.28 -5.44 -18.99
C SER A 260 -0.17 -4.45 -19.38
N GLY A 261 -0.48 -3.56 -20.32
CA GLY A 261 0.37 -2.39 -20.58
C GLY A 261 0.39 -1.43 -19.39
N ASP A 262 1.53 -0.78 -19.20
CA ASP A 262 1.72 0.31 -18.22
C ASP A 262 0.81 1.50 -18.58
N THR A 263 -0.13 1.85 -17.68
CA THR A 263 -1.21 2.80 -17.93
C THR A 263 -1.06 4.02 -17.01
N PRO A 264 -1.03 5.26 -17.54
CA PRO A 264 -0.92 6.44 -16.70
C PRO A 264 -2.23 6.70 -15.96
N VAL A 265 -2.13 7.09 -14.69
CA VAL A 265 -3.27 7.66 -13.97
C VAL A 265 -3.34 9.15 -14.29
N SER A 266 -4.20 9.52 -15.24
CA SER A 266 -4.28 10.88 -15.79
C SER A 266 -4.60 11.97 -14.77
N THR A 267 -5.25 11.61 -13.66
CA THR A 267 -5.63 12.51 -12.56
C THR A 267 -4.55 12.66 -11.50
N SER A 268 -3.48 11.87 -11.58
CA SER A 268 -2.41 11.91 -10.59
C SER A 268 -1.60 13.20 -10.67
N THR A 269 -1.28 13.72 -9.48
CA THR A 269 -0.33 14.80 -9.30
C THR A 269 1.10 14.27 -9.24
N ALA A 270 2.07 15.18 -9.26
CA ALA A 270 3.47 14.83 -9.07
C ALA A 270 3.74 14.39 -7.63
N SER A 271 4.62 13.41 -7.47
CA SER A 271 5.06 12.89 -6.18
C SER A 271 6.52 12.46 -6.21
N TYR A 272 7.13 12.45 -5.03
CA TYR A 272 8.43 11.83 -4.74
C TYR A 272 8.32 10.66 -3.76
N GLN A 273 7.11 10.36 -3.27
CA GLN A 273 6.86 9.33 -2.26
C GLN A 273 6.10 8.17 -2.88
N SER A 274 6.44 6.96 -2.48
CA SER A 274 5.76 5.76 -2.94
C SER A 274 4.24 5.84 -2.67
N PRO A 275 3.40 5.33 -3.59
CA PRO A 275 1.96 5.41 -3.44
C PRO A 275 1.42 4.35 -2.48
N ALA A 276 0.14 4.48 -2.13
CA ALA A 276 -0.62 3.41 -1.48
C ALA A 276 -1.90 3.09 -2.24
N ILE A 277 -2.38 1.87 -2.08
CA ILE A 277 -3.56 1.32 -2.75
C ILE A 277 -4.42 0.57 -1.73
N ALA A 278 -5.73 0.83 -1.74
CA ALA A 278 -6.69 0.14 -0.89
C ALA A 278 -7.82 -0.45 -1.74
N PRO A 279 -7.93 -1.78 -1.86
CA PRO A 279 -9.08 -2.40 -2.52
C PRO A 279 -10.33 -2.33 -1.64
N VAL A 280 -11.44 -1.91 -2.23
CA VAL A 280 -12.75 -1.80 -1.58
C VAL A 280 -13.72 -2.76 -2.26
N LEU A 281 -14.15 -3.78 -1.53
CA LEU A 281 -14.98 -4.87 -2.07
C LEU A 281 -16.48 -4.63 -1.95
N ALA A 282 -16.90 -3.50 -1.37
CA ALA A 282 -18.28 -3.16 -1.09
C ALA A 282 -18.67 -1.83 -1.76
N ASN A 283 -19.97 -1.52 -1.78
CA ASN A 283 -20.41 -0.16 -2.06
C ASN A 283 -19.96 0.75 -0.90
N PHE A 284 -19.21 1.80 -1.21
CA PHE A 284 -18.59 2.69 -0.26
C PHE A 284 -18.53 4.11 -0.84
N ALA A 285 -18.85 5.12 -0.05
CA ALA A 285 -18.85 6.52 -0.50
C ALA A 285 -19.73 6.77 -1.75
N ASN A 286 -20.88 6.08 -1.86
CA ASN A 286 -21.75 6.08 -3.04
C ASN A 286 -21.06 5.62 -4.34
N ARG A 287 -19.98 4.84 -4.22
CA ARG A 287 -19.21 4.24 -5.31
C ARG A 287 -19.26 2.72 -5.17
N GLY A 288 -19.26 2.01 -6.29
CA GLY A 288 -19.21 0.54 -6.28
C GLY A 288 -17.89 0.00 -5.70
N PRO A 289 -17.71 -1.32 -5.70
CA PRO A 289 -16.40 -1.91 -5.45
C PRO A 289 -15.35 -1.31 -6.40
N GLY A 290 -14.14 -1.08 -5.92
CA GLY A 290 -13.06 -0.53 -6.73
C GLY A 290 -11.78 -0.32 -5.93
N LEU A 291 -10.89 0.50 -6.46
CA LEU A 291 -9.60 0.78 -5.87
C LEU A 291 -9.52 2.24 -5.46
N TYR A 292 -9.03 2.48 -4.24
CA TYR A 292 -8.63 3.80 -3.80
C TYR A 292 -7.12 3.93 -3.90
N PHE A 293 -6.65 4.93 -4.61
CA PHE A 293 -5.23 5.24 -4.74
C PHE A 293 -4.90 6.46 -3.88
N PHE A 294 -3.76 6.42 -3.21
CA PHE A 294 -3.26 7.48 -2.34
C PHE A 294 -1.89 7.93 -2.84
N ILE A 295 -1.69 9.25 -2.85
CA ILE A 295 -0.46 9.88 -3.32
C ILE A 295 -0.09 11.06 -2.43
N THR A 296 1.17 11.13 -2.02
CA THR A 296 1.72 12.32 -1.36
C THR A 296 2.21 13.29 -2.44
N THR A 297 1.59 14.45 -2.54
CA THR A 297 1.97 15.49 -3.52
C THR A 297 3.38 16.04 -3.24
N THR A 298 3.99 16.74 -4.20
CA THR A 298 5.26 17.46 -3.97
C THR A 298 5.16 18.61 -2.95
N GLY A 299 3.95 18.99 -2.54
CA GLY A 299 3.70 19.90 -1.43
C GLY A 299 3.47 19.19 -0.09
N ASP A 300 3.80 17.89 0.00
CA ASP A 300 3.67 17.02 1.17
C ASP A 300 2.22 16.74 1.63
N HIS A 301 1.20 17.18 0.89
CA HIS A 301 -0.20 16.81 1.17
C HIS A 301 -0.51 15.40 0.67
N VAL A 302 -1.31 14.62 1.41
CA VAL A 302 -1.85 13.36 0.90
C VAL A 302 -3.16 13.61 0.16
N SER A 303 -3.27 13.07 -1.05
CA SER A 303 -4.48 13.09 -1.86
C SER A 303 -4.88 11.68 -2.25
N TYR A 304 -6.16 11.48 -2.56
CA TYR A 304 -6.71 10.20 -2.94
C TYR A 304 -7.76 10.33 -4.04
N PHE A 305 -8.01 9.24 -4.75
CA PHE A 305 -9.07 9.15 -5.73
C PHE A 305 -9.48 7.69 -5.93
N TYR A 306 -10.65 7.49 -6.53
CA TYR A 306 -11.25 6.17 -6.75
C TYR A 306 -11.26 5.83 -8.23
N GLN A 307 -10.98 4.56 -8.54
CA GLN A 307 -11.03 3.99 -9.88
C GLN A 307 -11.61 2.57 -9.89
#